data_AF-A0AAN8GUN5-F1
#
_entry.id   AF-A0AAN8GUN5-F1
#
_cell.length_a   1.000
_cell.length_b   1.000
_cell.length_c   1.000
_cell.angle_alpha   90.00
_cell.angle_beta   90.00
_cell.angle_gamma   90.00
#
_symmetry.space_group_name_H-M   'P 1'
#
loop_
_entity.id
_entity.type
_entity.pdbx_description
1 polymer ?
#
loop_
_entity_poly.entity_id
_entity_poly.type
_entity_poly.pdbx_seq_one_letter_code
_entity_poly.pdbx_strand_id
1 'polypeptide(L)'
;MRWGTSSSLPPATPPKLQVFLQSHAPEARQRTQRRNQLQAEEAAVVKLCLHNLSLSSLSKEPSVSSSQMIMCCNRLVEQRAPLMQGLHICVSQFYSVMQDGDLCVPWDWKS
;
A
#
# COMPACT_ATOMS: atom_id res chain seq x y z
N MET A 1 8.13 -30.77 -44.90
CA MET A 1 7.89 -29.44 -44.30
C MET A 1 6.70 -29.57 -43.35
N ARG A 2 6.90 -29.40 -42.04
CA ARG A 2 5.85 -29.57 -41.01
C ARG A 2 5.90 -28.35 -40.07
N TRP A 3 5.13 -27.33 -40.39
CA TRP A 3 4.70 -26.29 -39.45
C TRP A 3 3.43 -26.86 -38.79
N GLY A 4 3.17 -26.89 -37.48
CA GLY A 4 3.63 -26.14 -36.32
C GLY A 4 2.35 -25.95 -35.48
N THR A 5 2.09 -26.79 -34.48
CA THR A 5 0.92 -26.61 -33.60
C THR A 5 1.32 -25.77 -32.40
N SER A 6 1.40 -24.46 -32.62
CA SER A 6 1.32 -23.49 -31.52
C SER A 6 -0.13 -23.51 -31.02
N SER A 7 -0.39 -24.19 -29.91
CA SER A 7 -1.71 -24.19 -29.29
C SER A 7 -1.94 -22.84 -28.60
N SER A 8 -2.33 -21.83 -29.38
CA SER A 8 -2.90 -20.61 -28.82
C SER A 8 -4.24 -20.98 -28.17
N LEU A 9 -4.36 -20.77 -26.86
CA LEU A 9 -5.65 -20.84 -26.16
C LEU A 9 -6.66 -19.94 -26.90
N PRO A 10 -7.92 -20.36 -27.10
CA PRO A 10 -8.88 -19.54 -27.81
C PRO A 10 -9.12 -18.23 -27.05
N PRO A 11 -9.11 -17.07 -27.72
CA PRO A 11 -9.50 -15.81 -27.10
C PRO A 11 -10.92 -15.98 -26.53
N ALA A 12 -11.14 -15.43 -25.33
CA ALA A 12 -12.44 -15.51 -24.66
C ALA A 12 -13.53 -15.05 -25.63
N THR A 13 -14.44 -15.96 -25.98
CA THR A 13 -15.53 -15.62 -26.89
C THR A 13 -16.42 -14.55 -26.22
N PRO A 14 -16.99 -13.59 -26.97
CA PRO A 14 -17.76 -12.49 -26.39
C PRO A 14 -18.83 -12.91 -25.36
N PRO A 15 -19.54 -14.04 -25.51
CA PRO A 15 -20.49 -14.51 -24.49
C PRO A 15 -19.82 -14.94 -23.18
N LYS A 16 -18.64 -15.57 -23.22
CA LYS A 16 -17.88 -15.98 -22.02
C LYS A 16 -17.37 -14.77 -21.25
N LEU A 17 -16.94 -13.74 -21.97
CA LEU A 17 -16.52 -12.47 -21.36
C LEU A 17 -17.69 -11.78 -20.67
N GLN A 18 -18.86 -11.70 -21.31
CA GLN A 18 -20.04 -11.07 -20.73
C GLN A 18 -20.46 -11.74 -19.40
N VAL A 19 -20.51 -13.08 -19.38
CA VAL A 19 -20.83 -13.84 -18.16
C VAL A 19 -19.79 -13.59 -17.07
N PHE A 20 -18.50 -13.63 -17.40
CA PHE A 20 -17.42 -13.36 -16.44
C PHE A 20 -17.51 -11.96 -15.83
N LEU A 21 -17.75 -10.94 -16.67
CA LEU A 21 -17.89 -9.56 -16.21
C LEU A 21 -19.11 -9.42 -15.28
N GLN A 22 -20.25 -10.00 -15.65
CA GLN A 22 -21.46 -9.93 -14.81
C GLN A 22 -21.28 -10.66 -13.48
N SER A 23 -20.61 -11.81 -13.46
CA SER A 23 -20.42 -12.58 -12.23
C SER A 23 -19.39 -11.95 -11.28
N HIS A 24 -18.37 -11.25 -11.80
CA HIS A 24 -17.29 -10.67 -10.97
C HIS A 24 -17.41 -9.16 -10.75
N ALA A 25 -18.24 -8.44 -11.50
CA ALA A 25 -18.40 -6.99 -11.35
C ALA A 25 -18.82 -6.57 -9.91
N PRO A 26 -19.75 -7.26 -9.22
CA PRO A 26 -20.10 -6.91 -7.84
C PRO A 26 -18.90 -7.01 -6.89
N GLU A 27 -18.13 -8.09 -6.98
CA GLU A 27 -16.93 -8.30 -6.18
C GLU A 27 -15.86 -7.24 -6.48
N ALA A 28 -15.62 -6.95 -7.76
CA ALA A 28 -14.68 -5.91 -8.17
C ALA A 28 -15.07 -4.53 -7.64
N ARG A 29 -16.36 -4.19 -7.64
CA ARG A 29 -16.89 -2.95 -7.06
C ARG A 29 -16.68 -2.91 -5.55
N GLN A 30 -16.98 -3.99 -4.84
CA GLN A 30 -16.77 -4.08 -3.39
C GLN A 30 -15.29 -3.92 -3.02
N ARG A 31 -14.39 -4.59 -3.74
CA ARG A 31 -12.93 -4.46 -3.57
C ARG A 31 -12.47 -3.02 -3.84
N THR A 32 -13.02 -2.38 -4.86
CA THR A 32 -12.72 -0.97 -5.20
C THR A 32 -13.17 -0.02 -4.08
N GLN A 33 -14.38 -0.19 -3.57
CA GLN A 33 -14.90 0.62 -2.47
C GLN A 33 -14.05 0.46 -1.21
N ARG A 34 -13.70 -0.77 -0.84
CA ARG A 34 -12.82 -1.06 0.29
C ARG A 34 -11.44 -0.42 0.12
N ARG A 35 -10.85 -0.50 -1.07
CA ARG A 35 -9.57 0.14 -1.37
C ARG A 35 -9.65 1.66 -1.18
N ASN A 36 -10.70 2.30 -1.69
CA ASN A 36 -10.88 3.75 -1.54
C ASN A 36 -11.05 4.14 -0.06
N GLN A 37 -11.77 3.34 0.72
CA GLN A 37 -11.93 3.57 2.16
C GLN A 37 -10.60 3.49 2.90
N LEU A 38 -9.80 2.45 2.64
CA LEU A 38 -8.48 2.29 3.23
C LEU A 38 -7.53 3.44 2.85
N GLN A 39 -7.60 3.94 1.61
CA GLN A 39 -6.79 5.10 1.19
C GLN A 39 -7.19 6.39 1.92
N ALA A 40 -8.48 6.59 2.15
CA ALA A 40 -8.96 7.74 2.91
C ALA A 40 -8.55 7.67 4.39
N GLU A 41 -8.65 6.49 4.99
CA GLU A 41 -8.20 6.24 6.37
C GLU A 41 -6.68 6.41 6.51
N GLU A 42 -5.90 5.85 5.58
CA GLU A 42 -4.45 6.02 5.51
C GLU A 42 -4.09 7.51 5.47
N ALA A 43 -4.72 8.29 4.60
CA ALA A 43 -4.45 9.72 4.49
C ALA A 43 -4.77 10.48 5.80
N ALA A 44 -5.82 10.06 6.52
CA ALA A 44 -6.19 10.66 7.79
C ALA A 44 -5.17 10.33 8.89
N VAL A 45 -4.77 9.06 9.01
CA VAL A 45 -3.83 8.61 10.04
C VAL A 45 -2.42 9.13 9.76
N VAL A 46 -2.00 9.23 8.50
CA VAL A 46 -0.72 9.86 8.11
C VAL A 46 -0.67 11.31 8.56
N LYS A 47 -1.72 12.10 8.33
CA LYS A 47 -1.79 13.49 8.81
C LYS A 47 -1.71 13.60 10.32
N LEU A 48 -2.40 12.71 11.05
CA LEU A 48 -2.33 12.66 12.50
C LEU A 48 -0.92 12.34 12.98
N CYS A 49 -0.26 11.37 12.35
CA CYS A 49 1.10 10.96 12.67
C CYS A 49 2.11 12.09 12.43
N LEU A 50 2.03 12.74 11.26
CA LEU A 50 2.84 13.91 10.92
C LEU A 50 2.73 15.00 11.99
N HIS A 51 1.51 15.35 12.39
CA HIS A 51 1.26 16.37 13.40
C HIS A 51 1.77 15.95 14.79
N ASN A 52 1.42 14.75 15.25
CA ASN A 52 1.74 14.30 16.61
C ASN A 52 3.24 14.10 16.84
N LEU A 53 3.97 13.68 15.81
CA LEU A 53 5.41 13.46 15.88
C LEU A 53 6.23 14.64 15.32
N SER A 54 5.55 15.71 14.88
CA SER A 54 6.16 16.89 14.26
C SER A 54 7.11 16.53 13.11
N LEU A 55 6.72 15.56 12.27
CA LEU A 55 7.52 15.12 11.12
C LEU A 55 7.45 16.15 9.99
N SER A 56 8.53 16.23 9.21
CA SER A 56 8.55 17.00 7.97
C SER A 56 7.76 16.28 6.87
N SER A 57 7.96 14.96 6.74
CA SER A 57 7.18 14.13 5.82
C SER A 57 7.05 12.68 6.30
N LEU A 58 6.00 12.01 5.82
CA LEU A 58 5.72 10.61 6.07
C LEU A 58 5.15 9.99 4.80
N SER A 59 5.84 8.98 4.29
CA SER A 59 5.50 8.28 3.06
C SER A 59 5.64 6.76 3.24
N LYS A 60 5.31 6.00 2.20
CA LYS A 60 5.48 4.55 2.19
C LYS A 60 6.05 4.08 0.87
N GLU A 61 6.78 2.98 0.90
CA GLU A 61 7.19 2.27 -0.30
C GLU A 61 6.00 1.60 -1.01
N PRO A 62 6.08 1.38 -2.33
CA PRO A 62 5.04 0.67 -3.10
C PRO A 62 4.75 -0.76 -2.60
N SER A 63 5.71 -1.38 -1.92
CA SER A 63 5.61 -2.70 -1.31
C SER A 63 4.68 -2.72 -0.08
N VAL A 64 4.40 -1.56 0.52
CA VAL A 64 3.60 -1.41 1.73
C VAL A 64 2.15 -1.06 1.38
N SER A 65 1.23 -1.92 1.80
CA SER A 65 -0.21 -1.72 1.59
C SER A 65 -0.79 -0.64 2.51
N SER A 66 -1.95 -0.07 2.15
CA SER A 66 -2.64 0.94 2.97
C SER A 66 -2.93 0.46 4.40
N SER A 67 -3.34 -0.80 4.57
CA SER A 67 -3.56 -1.38 5.90
C SER A 67 -2.28 -1.49 6.73
N GLN A 68 -1.14 -1.82 6.09
CA GLN A 68 0.16 -1.86 6.78
C GLN A 68 0.61 -0.46 7.20
N MET A 69 0.42 0.54 6.32
CA MET A 69 0.70 1.94 6.63
C MET A 69 -0.13 2.45 7.82
N ILE A 70 -1.45 2.22 7.81
CA ILE A 70 -2.35 2.61 8.90
C ILE A 70 -1.87 2.04 10.23
N MET A 71 -1.59 0.73 10.26
CA MET A 71 -1.09 0.06 11.46
C MET A 71 0.27 0.63 11.91
N CYS A 72 1.21 0.83 10.99
CA CYS A 72 2.51 1.43 11.28
C CYS A 72 2.35 2.83 11.91
N CYS A 73 1.53 3.70 11.31
CA CYS A 73 1.30 5.04 11.83
C CYS A 73 0.70 5.03 13.24
N ASN A 74 -0.29 4.16 13.49
CA ASN A 74 -0.88 4.03 14.83
C ASN A 74 0.18 3.65 15.87
N ARG A 75 1.05 2.68 15.53
CA ARG A 75 2.16 2.26 16.40
C ARG A 75 3.23 3.35 16.58
N LEU A 76 3.55 4.11 15.53
CA LEU A 76 4.51 5.22 15.60
C LEU A 76 4.04 6.30 16.58
N VAL A 77 2.76 6.67 16.54
CA VAL A 77 2.20 7.68 17.44
C VAL A 77 2.29 7.23 18.91
N GLU A 78 2.15 5.94 19.19
CA GLU A 78 2.28 5.40 20.55
C GLU A 78 3.71 5.48 21.12
N GLN A 79 4.75 5.42 20.26
CA GLN A 79 6.14 5.46 20.71
C GLN A 79 6.57 6.83 21.25
N ARG A 80 5.87 7.92 20.88
CA ARG A 80 6.13 9.30 21.33
C ARG A 80 7.62 9.68 21.34
N ALA A 81 8.35 9.29 20.30
CA ALA A 81 9.79 9.49 20.25
C ALA A 81 10.14 10.99 20.07
N PRO A 82 10.74 11.67 21.07
CA PRO A 82 10.98 13.11 21.03
C PRO A 82 11.95 13.55 19.93
N LEU A 83 12.76 12.60 19.42
CA LEU A 83 13.81 12.85 18.45
C LEU A 83 13.31 12.82 17.00
N MET A 84 12.02 12.64 16.75
CA MET A 84 11.48 12.52 15.38
C MET A 84 11.17 13.86 14.71
N GLN A 85 11.26 14.96 15.45
CA GLN A 85 10.88 16.28 14.96
C GLN A 85 11.71 16.68 13.72
N GLY A 86 11.03 17.09 12.66
CA GLY A 86 11.63 17.54 11.42
C GLY A 86 12.14 16.42 10.50
N LEU A 87 12.01 15.15 10.88
CA LEU A 87 12.49 14.03 10.06
C LEU A 87 11.53 13.71 8.91
N HIS A 88 12.11 13.13 7.87
CA HIS A 88 11.40 12.52 6.75
C HIS A 88 11.41 11.01 6.96
N ILE A 89 10.22 10.40 7.01
CA ILE A 89 10.07 8.97 7.28
C ILE A 89 9.43 8.29 6.07
N CYS A 90 10.03 7.17 5.66
CA CYS A 90 9.47 6.26 4.70
C CYS A 90 9.18 4.90 5.36
N VAL A 91 7.94 4.44 5.28
CA VAL A 91 7.57 3.11 5.75
C VAL A 91 7.92 2.08 4.67
N SER A 92 8.76 1.12 5.02
CA SER A 92 9.35 0.13 4.11
C SER A 92 9.30 -1.28 4.71
N GLN A 93 10.15 -2.20 4.26
CA GLN A 93 10.32 -3.54 4.84
C GLN A 93 11.58 -3.69 5.70
N PHE A 94 12.42 -2.65 5.81
CA PHE A 94 13.70 -2.74 6.51
C PHE A 94 14.08 -1.40 7.14
N TYR A 95 15.03 -1.43 8.07
CA TYR A 95 15.59 -0.21 8.62
C TYR A 95 16.69 0.30 7.69
N SER A 96 16.62 1.58 7.31
CA SER A 96 17.69 2.23 6.57
C SER A 96 17.72 3.73 6.88
N VAL A 97 18.91 4.32 6.80
CA VAL A 97 19.08 5.78 6.70
C VAL A 97 19.54 6.05 5.28
N MET A 98 18.82 6.91 4.57
CA MET A 98 19.17 7.30 3.21
C MET A 98 20.24 8.40 3.23
N GLN A 99 20.94 8.57 2.10
CA GLN A 99 22.07 9.50 2.01
C GLN A 99 21.65 10.98 2.18
N ASP A 100 20.39 11.29 1.86
CA ASP A 100 19.73 12.58 2.05
C ASP A 100 19.23 12.81 3.50
N GLY A 101 19.32 11.79 4.36
CA GLY A 101 18.91 11.86 5.76
C GLY A 101 17.51 11.32 6.03
N ASP A 102 16.83 10.77 5.02
CA ASP A 102 15.51 10.14 5.19
C ASP A 102 15.63 8.82 5.96
N LEU A 103 14.64 8.53 6.81
CA LEU A 103 14.59 7.31 7.61
C LEU A 103 13.58 6.32 7.04
N CYS A 104 14.07 5.15 6.66
CA CYS A 104 13.23 4.01 6.36
C CYS A 104 13.01 3.17 7.60
N VAL A 105 11.75 2.89 7.92
CA VAL A 105 11.36 2.01 9.03
C VAL A 105 10.46 0.89 8.49
N PRO A 106 10.62 -0.36 8.94
CA PRO A 106 9.70 -1.43 8.57
C PRO A 106 8.30 -1.11 9.10
N TRP A 107 7.24 -1.66 8.51
CA TRP A 107 5.87 -1.49 9.03
C TRP A 107 5.55 -2.44 10.22
N ASP A 108 6.30 -3.53 10.38
CA ASP A 108 6.03 -4.65 11.31
C ASP A 108 7.10 -4.88 12.37
N TRP A 109 7.85 -3.85 12.76
CA TRP A 109 8.93 -4.02 13.75
C TRP A 109 8.45 -4.73 15.01
N LYS A 110 9.28 -5.63 15.52
CA LYS A 110 9.03 -6.29 16.81
C LYS A 110 9.61 -5.45 17.93
N SER A 111 8.85 -5.33 19.01
CA SER A 111 9.30 -4.67 20.25
C SER A 111 10.20 -5.57 21.06
#